data_AF-B7FU92-F1
#
_entry.id   AF-B7FU92-F1
#
_cell.length_a   1.000
_cell.length_b   1.000
_cell.length_c   1.000
_cell.angle_alpha   90.00
_cell.angle_beta   90.00
_cell.angle_gamma   90.00
#
_symmetry.space_group_name_H-M   'P 1'
#
loop_
_entity.id
_entity.type
_entity.pdbx_description
1 polymer ?
#
loop_
_entity_poly.entity_id
_entity_poly.type
_entity_poly.pdbx_seq_one_letter_code
_entity_poly.pdbx_strand_id
1 'polypeptide(L)'
;MKTAFPLTLAIAIGSATAFAPSQKAFVASSTSLAAENTRKEFLTQAALLTGGFLFSPSQAMAAKYGSFGAGSPEVLDPTTAEIDTDILASSAVQGALKKVEGYRSIVKDMQKALESDGQANLRPIIIKNLDFAKIRDTMNTLNTAFEEDTQRGTDRLIRVILQDITELEQANLQKDGIPRSPRRLENLQGKLVKLDLAFEDYLAFAK
;
A
#
# COMPACT_ATOMS: atom_id res chain seq x y z
N MET A 1 35.92 49.92 34.15
CA MET A 1 36.27 50.69 32.93
C MET A 1 35.56 49.97 31.78
N LYS A 2 34.33 50.32 31.34
CA LYS A 2 33.87 51.54 30.67
C LYS A 2 34.82 52.03 29.57
N THR A 3 34.59 51.58 28.34
CA THR A 3 34.68 52.40 27.12
C THR A 3 33.77 51.80 26.06
N ALA A 4 32.63 52.46 25.86
CA ALA A 4 31.84 52.42 24.63
C ALA A 4 32.41 53.46 23.67
N PHE A 5 32.37 53.24 22.35
CA PHE A 5 32.16 54.30 21.36
C PHE A 5 31.54 53.72 20.06
N PRO A 6 30.62 54.45 19.39
CA PRO A 6 29.79 53.97 18.27
C PRO A 6 30.17 54.61 16.92
N LEU A 7 29.73 54.03 15.78
CA LEU A 7 29.51 54.74 14.50
C LEU A 7 28.85 53.78 13.48
N THR A 8 27.56 53.93 13.16
CA THR A 8 26.97 54.69 12.03
C THR A 8 26.87 53.92 10.71
N LEU A 9 25.64 53.44 10.46
CA LEU A 9 24.82 53.58 9.25
C LEU A 9 25.47 53.53 7.85
N ALA A 10 25.08 52.53 7.06
CA ALA A 10 24.80 52.70 5.63
C ALA A 10 23.65 51.77 5.22
N ILE A 11 22.47 52.37 5.01
CA ILE A 11 21.31 51.73 4.39
C ILE A 11 21.55 51.78 2.87
N ALA A 12 21.73 50.63 2.24
CA ALA A 12 21.70 50.50 0.79
C ALA A 12 20.31 50.02 0.36
N ILE A 13 19.51 50.96 -0.14
CA ILE A 13 18.23 50.72 -0.80
C ILE A 13 18.56 50.22 -2.21
N GLY A 14 18.52 48.90 -2.40
CA GLY A 14 18.60 48.26 -3.70
C GLY A 14 17.20 47.90 -4.21
N SER A 15 16.55 48.83 -4.90
CA SER A 15 15.32 48.57 -5.66
C SER A 15 15.68 47.80 -6.93
N ALA A 16 15.31 46.52 -6.99
CA ALA A 16 15.29 45.74 -8.23
C ALA A 16 13.92 45.08 -8.39
N THR A 17 12.95 45.88 -8.86
CA THR A 17 11.71 45.39 -9.45
C THR A 17 12.01 44.80 -10.82
N ALA A 18 12.28 43.49 -10.90
CA ALA A 18 12.45 42.83 -12.20
C ALA A 18 12.16 41.32 -12.14
N PHE A 19 11.00 40.91 -11.62
CA PHE A 19 10.40 39.60 -11.93
C PHE A 19 8.88 39.72 -11.79
N ALA A 20 8.23 40.25 -12.82
CA ALA A 20 6.79 40.15 -12.99
C ALA A 20 6.48 38.88 -13.80
N PRO A 21 5.85 37.84 -13.22
CA PRO A 21 5.33 36.74 -14.02
C PRO A 21 4.16 37.25 -14.86
N SER A 22 4.29 37.15 -16.18
CA SER A 22 3.21 37.35 -17.15
C SER A 22 2.03 36.45 -16.77
N GLN A 23 0.93 37.06 -16.29
CA GLN A 23 -0.33 36.38 -16.06
C GLN A 23 -0.89 35.94 -17.42
N LYS A 24 -0.63 34.68 -17.80
CA LYS A 24 -1.42 34.03 -18.83
C LYS A 24 -2.84 33.86 -18.28
N ALA A 25 -3.81 34.41 -19.01
CA ALA A 25 -5.22 34.31 -18.71
C ALA A 25 -5.61 32.85 -18.44
N PHE A 26 -6.13 32.58 -17.24
CA PHE A 26 -6.76 31.32 -16.92
C PHE A 26 -8.09 31.27 -17.69
N VAL A 27 -8.15 30.45 -18.75
CA VAL A 27 -9.43 30.08 -19.34
C VAL A 27 -10.11 29.17 -18.33
N ALA A 28 -11.05 29.73 -17.57
CA ALA A 28 -11.95 28.94 -16.75
C ALA A 28 -12.76 28.04 -17.70
N SER A 29 -12.43 26.74 -17.70
CA SER A 29 -13.28 25.73 -18.33
C SER A 29 -14.56 25.66 -17.50
N SER A 30 -15.60 26.35 -17.96
CA SER A 30 -16.96 26.20 -17.49
C SER A 30 -17.45 24.80 -17.85
N THR A 31 -17.16 23.82 -17.00
CA THR A 31 -17.92 22.57 -16.99
C THR A 31 -19.21 22.85 -16.25
N SER A 32 -20.20 23.36 -16.99
CA SER A 32 -21.57 23.42 -16.52
C SER A 32 -22.09 21.99 -16.39
N LEU A 33 -21.93 21.39 -15.21
CA LEU A 33 -22.71 20.23 -14.80
C LEU A 33 -24.11 20.73 -14.43
N ALA A 34 -24.88 21.07 -15.47
CA ALA A 34 -26.32 21.22 -15.37
C ALA A 34 -26.91 19.82 -15.17
N ALA A 35 -26.97 19.40 -13.91
CA ALA A 35 -27.70 18.23 -13.49
C ALA A 35 -28.54 18.60 -12.28
N GLU A 36 -29.58 19.41 -12.50
CA GLU A 36 -30.77 19.38 -11.66
C GLU A 36 -31.53 18.09 -11.91
N ASN A 37 -30.98 16.96 -11.46
CA ASN A 37 -31.74 15.73 -11.29
C ASN A 37 -31.68 15.37 -9.81
N THR A 38 -32.86 15.39 -9.20
CA THR A 38 -33.05 15.31 -7.76
C THR A 38 -32.42 14.05 -7.17
N ARG A 39 -31.68 14.20 -6.06
CA ARG A 39 -31.04 13.11 -5.29
C ARG A 39 -31.96 11.92 -4.97
N LYS A 40 -33.28 12.11 -5.02
CA LYS A 40 -34.28 11.05 -4.83
C LYS A 40 -34.29 10.04 -5.98
N GLU A 41 -34.11 10.46 -7.23
CA GLU A 41 -34.08 9.54 -8.40
C GLU A 41 -32.84 8.65 -8.43
N PHE A 42 -31.70 9.17 -7.98
CA PHE A 42 -30.47 8.38 -7.83
C PHE A 42 -30.64 7.26 -6.78
N LEU A 43 -31.34 7.55 -5.68
CA LEU A 43 -31.59 6.56 -4.63
C LEU A 43 -32.63 5.52 -5.04
N THR A 44 -33.63 5.86 -5.86
CA THR A 44 -34.57 4.89 -6.41
C THR A 44 -33.97 4.02 -7.51
N GLN A 45 -33.03 4.53 -8.32
CA GLN A 45 -32.27 3.67 -9.25
C GLN A 45 -31.33 2.69 -8.54
N ALA A 46 -30.80 3.04 -7.36
CA ALA A 46 -30.02 2.13 -6.55
C ALA A 46 -30.85 1.00 -5.91
N ALA A 47 -32.17 1.20 -5.73
CA ALA A 47 -33.05 0.21 -5.12
C ALA A 47 -33.51 -0.90 -6.09
N LEU A 48 -33.44 -0.68 -7.41
CA LEU A 48 -33.85 -1.65 -8.44
C LEU A 48 -32.75 -2.62 -8.88
N LEU A 49 -31.54 -2.53 -8.31
CA LEU A 49 -30.48 -3.54 -8.46
C LEU A 49 -30.47 -4.58 -7.32
N THR A 50 -31.54 -4.64 -6.51
CA THR A 50 -31.74 -5.64 -5.45
C THR A 50 -32.39 -6.93 -5.98
N GLY A 51 -31.98 -7.35 -7.18
CA GLY A 51 -32.49 -8.57 -7.83
C GLY A 51 -31.36 -9.53 -8.16
N GLY A 52 -30.94 -10.33 -7.16
CA GLY A 52 -30.17 -11.55 -7.39
C GLY A 52 -28.68 -11.52 -7.04
N PHE A 53 -28.36 -11.47 -5.74
CA PHE A 53 -27.13 -12.10 -5.25
C PHE A 53 -27.51 -13.40 -4.55
N LEU A 54 -27.71 -14.45 -5.35
CA LEU A 54 -27.72 -15.82 -4.84
C LEU A 54 -26.29 -16.17 -4.44
N PHE A 55 -26.01 -16.20 -3.14
CA PHE A 55 -24.81 -16.81 -2.59
C PHE A 55 -24.84 -18.32 -2.88
N SER A 56 -24.29 -18.72 -4.01
CA SER A 56 -23.82 -20.09 -4.21
C SER A 56 -22.36 -20.17 -3.75
N PRO A 57 -22.01 -21.01 -2.76
CA PRO A 57 -20.62 -21.37 -2.48
C PRO A 57 -20.20 -22.38 -3.55
N SER A 58 -19.94 -21.87 -4.76
CA SER A 58 -19.53 -22.68 -5.90
C SER A 58 -18.34 -21.99 -6.56
N GLN A 59 -17.16 -22.43 -6.14
CA GLN A 59 -15.84 -22.20 -6.73
C GLN A 59 -15.36 -20.74 -6.69
N ALA A 60 -14.66 -20.40 -5.61
CA ALA A 60 -13.73 -19.28 -5.58
C ALA A 60 -12.60 -19.52 -6.61
N MET A 61 -12.80 -18.98 -7.82
CA MET A 61 -11.78 -18.82 -8.87
C MET A 61 -11.68 -17.34 -9.29
N ALA A 62 -12.09 -16.40 -8.42
CA ALA A 62 -11.99 -14.95 -8.66
C ALA A 62 -10.57 -14.38 -8.44
N ALA A 63 -9.61 -15.24 -8.10
CA ALA A 63 -8.20 -14.94 -7.93
C ALA A 63 -7.38 -16.05 -8.57
N LYS A 64 -7.39 -16.17 -9.91
CA LYS A 64 -6.17 -16.75 -10.51
C LYS A 64 -5.02 -15.74 -10.35
N TYR A 65 -5.32 -14.44 -10.48
CA TYR A 65 -4.50 -13.28 -10.10
C TYR A 65 -5.48 -12.13 -9.84
N GLY A 66 -5.33 -11.34 -8.77
CA GLY A 66 -6.33 -10.36 -8.31
C GLY A 66 -6.74 -9.25 -9.30
N SER A 67 -7.67 -8.39 -8.89
CA SER A 67 -8.28 -7.30 -9.69
C SER A 67 -7.30 -6.25 -10.25
N PHE A 68 -6.01 -6.33 -9.92
CA PHE A 68 -4.93 -5.60 -10.57
C PHE A 68 -4.27 -6.50 -11.62
N GLY A 69 -4.58 -6.26 -12.90
CA GLY A 69 -3.75 -6.69 -14.03
C GLY A 69 -4.00 -8.08 -14.62
N ALA A 70 -5.16 -8.68 -14.39
CA ALA A 70 -5.60 -9.82 -15.20
C ALA A 70 -5.57 -9.46 -16.70
N GLY A 71 -4.64 -10.05 -17.45
CA GLY A 71 -4.42 -9.78 -18.88
C GLY A 71 -3.54 -8.56 -19.21
N SER A 72 -2.89 -7.95 -18.22
CA SER A 72 -1.88 -6.92 -18.48
C SER A 72 -0.55 -7.61 -18.85
N PRO A 73 0.16 -7.17 -19.91
CA PRO A 73 1.46 -7.74 -20.31
C PRO A 73 2.53 -7.74 -19.20
N GLU A 74 2.30 -6.97 -18.13
CA GLU A 74 3.20 -6.83 -16.97
C GLU A 74 2.84 -7.74 -15.78
N VAL A 75 1.73 -8.50 -15.84
CA VAL A 75 1.38 -9.48 -14.79
C VAL A 75 1.86 -10.85 -15.24
N LEU A 76 3.06 -11.19 -14.78
CA LEU A 76 3.67 -12.49 -15.04
C LEU A 76 2.98 -13.57 -14.23
N ASP A 77 2.74 -14.72 -14.87
CA ASP A 77 2.23 -15.91 -14.20
C ASP A 77 3.41 -16.56 -13.44
N PRO A 78 3.32 -16.75 -12.11
CA PRO A 78 4.32 -17.48 -11.32
C PRO A 78 4.68 -18.85 -11.90
N THR A 79 3.76 -19.52 -12.60
CA THR A 79 4.03 -20.82 -13.25
C THR A 79 4.95 -20.71 -14.46
N THR A 80 5.10 -19.50 -15.01
CA THR A 80 6.04 -19.17 -16.08
C THR A 80 7.30 -18.47 -15.57
N ALA A 81 7.46 -18.37 -14.25
CA ALA A 81 8.61 -17.74 -13.65
C ALA A 81 9.88 -18.53 -13.96
N GLU A 82 10.87 -17.84 -14.53
CA GLU A 82 12.21 -18.38 -14.70
C GLU A 82 13.02 -18.11 -13.42
N ILE A 83 13.56 -19.18 -12.83
CA ILE A 83 14.23 -19.20 -11.53
C ILE A 83 15.58 -19.89 -11.68
N ASP A 84 16.64 -19.23 -11.24
CA ASP A 84 17.95 -19.84 -11.06
C ASP A 84 17.91 -20.75 -9.81
N THR A 85 17.87 -22.05 -10.04
CA THR A 85 17.77 -23.06 -8.97
C THR A 85 19.01 -23.13 -8.08
N ASP A 86 20.18 -22.79 -8.62
CA ASP A 86 21.44 -22.81 -7.87
C ASP A 86 21.51 -21.63 -6.90
N ILE A 87 21.10 -20.44 -7.37
CA ILE A 87 20.95 -19.25 -6.52
C ILE A 87 19.82 -19.46 -5.51
N LEU A 88 18.68 -20.03 -5.94
CA LEU A 88 17.55 -20.33 -5.05
C LEU A 88 17.97 -21.27 -3.91
N ALA A 89 18.80 -22.28 -4.19
CA ALA A 89 19.30 -23.22 -3.19
C ALA A 89 20.33 -22.61 -2.23
N SER A 90 20.84 -21.41 -2.51
CA SER A 90 21.82 -20.75 -1.66
C SER A 90 21.25 -20.46 -0.26
N SER A 91 22.12 -20.53 0.76
CA SER A 91 21.71 -20.33 2.16
C SER A 91 21.13 -18.93 2.41
N ALA A 92 21.61 -17.92 1.68
CA ALA A 92 21.13 -16.55 1.79
C ALA A 92 19.69 -16.42 1.27
N VAL A 93 19.42 -16.95 0.07
CA VAL A 93 18.09 -16.90 -0.55
C VAL A 93 17.09 -17.77 0.20
N GLN A 94 17.47 -18.98 0.62
CA GLN A 94 16.61 -19.82 1.48
C GLN A 94 16.31 -19.16 2.83
N GLY A 95 17.28 -18.44 3.40
CA GLY A 95 17.08 -17.65 4.60
C GLY A 95 16.11 -16.49 4.37
N ALA A 96 16.18 -15.85 3.21
CA ALA A 96 15.25 -14.79 2.81
C ALA A 96 13.83 -15.34 2.60
N LEU A 97 13.68 -16.46 1.87
CA LEU A 97 12.40 -17.14 1.65
C LEU A 97 11.69 -17.46 2.96
N LYS A 98 12.38 -18.09 3.92
CA LYS A 98 11.83 -18.39 5.25
C LYS A 98 11.41 -17.15 6.03
N LYS A 99 12.13 -16.03 5.88
CA LYS A 99 11.74 -14.77 6.51
C LYS A 99 10.47 -14.20 5.87
N VAL A 100 10.33 -14.28 4.55
CA VAL A 100 9.11 -13.84 3.84
C VAL A 100 7.91 -14.68 4.29
N GLU A 101 8.06 -16.00 4.39
CA GLU A 101 7.04 -16.88 4.99
C GLU A 101 6.71 -16.48 6.44
N GLY A 102 7.74 -16.13 7.22
CA GLY A 102 7.58 -15.62 8.59
C GLY A 102 6.77 -14.32 8.65
N TYR A 103 7.05 -13.35 7.77
CA TYR A 103 6.28 -12.10 7.69
C TYR A 103 4.81 -12.39 7.36
N ARG A 104 4.54 -13.29 6.41
CA ARG A 104 3.17 -13.74 6.10
C ARG A 104 2.50 -14.37 7.33
N SER A 105 3.21 -15.24 8.06
CA SER A 105 2.67 -15.86 9.29
C SER A 105 2.29 -14.80 10.33
N ILE A 106 3.13 -13.78 10.53
CA ILE A 106 2.84 -12.66 11.44
C ILE A 106 1.56 -11.94 11.03
N VAL A 107 1.34 -11.71 9.72
CA VAL A 107 0.10 -11.11 9.21
C VAL A 107 -1.11 -11.97 9.55
N LYS A 108 -1.04 -13.29 9.36
CA LYS A 108 -2.12 -14.21 9.75
C LYS A 108 -2.37 -14.22 11.25
N ASP A 109 -1.33 -14.13 12.07
CA ASP A 109 -1.50 -14.08 13.52
C ASP A 109 -2.14 -12.74 13.97
N MET A 110 -1.85 -11.63 13.28
CA MET A 110 -2.57 -10.37 13.49
C MET A 110 -4.05 -10.46 13.09
N GLN A 111 -4.40 -11.21 12.03
CA GLN A 111 -5.79 -11.46 11.66
C GLN A 111 -6.51 -12.22 12.79
N LYS A 112 -5.94 -13.33 13.26
CA LYS A 112 -6.49 -14.12 14.37
C LYS A 112 -6.62 -13.30 15.66
N ALA A 113 -5.66 -12.42 15.94
CA ALA A 113 -5.72 -11.53 17.09
C ALA A 113 -6.93 -10.58 17.01
N LEU A 114 -7.23 -10.03 15.83
CA LEU A 114 -8.41 -9.17 15.63
C LEU A 114 -9.73 -9.94 15.58
N GLU A 115 -9.73 -11.19 15.14
CA GLU A 115 -10.89 -12.08 15.22
C GLU A 115 -11.24 -12.40 16.68
N SER A 116 -10.22 -12.60 17.51
CA SER A 116 -10.38 -12.87 18.95
C SER A 116 -10.72 -11.62 19.75
N ASP A 117 -10.08 -10.50 19.41
CA ASP A 117 -10.30 -9.19 20.03
C ASP A 117 -10.24 -8.07 18.98
N GLY A 118 -11.41 -7.54 18.61
CA GLY A 118 -11.53 -6.43 17.67
C GLY A 118 -10.89 -5.12 18.14
N GLN A 119 -10.44 -5.03 19.40
CA GLN A 119 -9.71 -3.90 19.96
C GLN A 119 -8.20 -4.18 20.11
N ALA A 120 -7.70 -5.32 19.63
CA ALA A 120 -6.29 -5.67 19.73
C ALA A 120 -5.38 -4.56 19.17
N ASN A 121 -4.32 -4.27 19.92
CA ASN A 121 -3.32 -3.28 19.52
C ASN A 121 -2.20 -3.96 18.73
N LEU A 122 -2.25 -3.81 17.40
CA LEU A 122 -1.26 -4.42 16.51
C LEU A 122 0.01 -3.57 16.33
N ARG A 123 0.04 -2.33 16.85
CA ARG A 123 1.13 -1.38 16.56
C ARG A 123 2.51 -1.89 16.99
N PRO A 124 2.67 -2.48 18.19
CA PRO A 124 3.98 -3.03 18.60
C PRO A 124 4.44 -4.17 17.69
N ILE A 125 3.50 -4.97 17.17
CA ILE A 125 3.79 -6.09 16.28
C ILE A 125 4.26 -5.57 14.91
N ILE A 126 3.55 -4.59 14.35
CA ILE A 126 3.87 -3.97 13.06
C ILE A 126 5.27 -3.32 13.12
N ILE A 127 5.53 -2.44 14.10
CA ILE A 127 6.80 -1.71 14.19
C ILE A 127 7.98 -2.67 14.42
N LYS A 128 7.79 -3.73 15.21
CA LYS A 128 8.87 -4.66 15.54
C LYS A 128 9.19 -5.64 14.41
N ASN A 129 8.15 -6.18 13.76
CA ASN A 129 8.29 -7.33 12.88
C ASN A 129 8.09 -7.02 11.40
N LEU A 130 7.44 -5.91 11.06
CA LEU A 130 7.22 -5.45 9.70
C LEU A 130 8.05 -4.20 9.38
N ASP A 131 9.33 -4.24 9.74
CA ASP A 131 10.27 -3.16 9.44
C ASP A 131 10.50 -3.04 7.93
N PHE A 132 10.25 -1.84 7.40
CA PHE A 132 10.26 -1.56 5.97
C PHE A 132 11.60 -1.88 5.31
N ALA A 133 12.72 -1.46 5.94
CA ALA A 133 14.05 -1.65 5.38
C ALA A 133 14.42 -3.13 5.36
N LYS A 134 14.21 -3.84 6.47
CA LYS A 134 14.49 -5.29 6.56
C LYS A 134 13.64 -6.10 5.60
N ILE A 135 12.37 -5.76 5.45
CA ILE A 135 11.47 -6.44 4.51
C ILE A 135 11.94 -6.23 3.07
N ARG A 136 12.28 -4.99 2.70
CA ARG A 136 12.80 -4.67 1.37
C ARG A 136 14.10 -5.44 1.09
N ASP A 137 15.06 -5.41 2.01
CA ASP A 137 16.35 -6.09 1.83
C ASP A 137 16.17 -7.61 1.73
N THR A 138 15.27 -8.18 2.53
CA THR A 138 14.93 -9.61 2.48
C THR A 138 14.33 -9.98 1.13
N MET A 139 13.33 -9.23 0.65
CA MET A 139 12.69 -9.52 -0.63
C MET A 139 13.62 -9.27 -1.82
N ASN A 140 14.47 -8.24 -1.78
CA ASN A 140 15.51 -8.02 -2.79
C ASN A 140 16.51 -9.18 -2.83
N THR A 141 16.86 -9.75 -1.68
CA THR A 141 17.73 -10.93 -1.60
C THR A 141 17.07 -12.15 -2.23
N LEU A 142 15.77 -12.38 -1.99
CA LEU A 142 15.05 -13.46 -2.67
C LEU A 142 14.93 -13.20 -4.18
N ASN A 143 14.76 -11.93 -4.58
CA ASN A 143 14.62 -11.55 -5.98
C ASN A 143 15.82 -11.89 -6.84
N THR A 144 17.02 -12.02 -6.26
CA THR A 144 18.23 -12.37 -7.02
C THR A 144 18.19 -13.77 -7.62
N ALA A 145 17.28 -14.64 -7.15
CA ALA A 145 17.09 -15.97 -7.71
C ALA A 145 16.20 -16.00 -8.95
N PHE A 146 15.56 -14.89 -9.31
CA PHE A 146 14.68 -14.82 -10.46
C PHE A 146 15.39 -14.22 -11.67
N GLU A 147 14.99 -14.61 -12.88
CA GLU A 147 15.47 -13.97 -14.11
C GLU A 147 14.87 -12.58 -14.33
N GLU A 148 15.46 -11.78 -15.23
CA GLU A 148 15.16 -10.35 -15.40
C GLU A 148 13.66 -10.04 -15.56
N ASP A 149 12.95 -10.79 -16.41
CA ASP A 149 11.52 -10.54 -16.62
C ASP A 149 10.72 -10.88 -15.36
N THR A 150 10.98 -12.03 -14.73
CA THR A 150 10.38 -12.41 -13.45
C THR A 150 10.64 -11.34 -12.37
N GLN A 151 11.87 -10.83 -12.28
CA GLN A 151 12.26 -9.78 -11.34
C GLN A 151 11.42 -8.51 -11.49
N ARG A 152 11.09 -8.10 -12.72
CA ARG A 152 10.25 -6.91 -12.97
C ARG A 152 8.84 -7.08 -12.38
N GLY A 153 8.27 -8.28 -12.52
CA GLY A 153 6.97 -8.62 -11.95
C GLY A 153 7.00 -8.64 -10.42
N THR A 154 7.99 -9.31 -9.85
CA THR A 154 8.14 -9.43 -8.40
C THR A 154 8.52 -8.09 -7.74
N ASP A 155 9.29 -7.22 -8.38
CA ASP A 155 9.59 -5.85 -7.88
C ASP A 155 8.33 -4.99 -7.74
N ARG A 156 7.34 -5.20 -8.61
CA ARG A 156 6.03 -4.56 -8.47
C ARG A 156 5.31 -5.08 -7.22
N LEU A 157 5.32 -6.40 -6.99
CA LEU A 157 4.73 -7.00 -5.80
C LEU A 157 5.42 -6.52 -4.52
N ILE A 158 6.75 -6.43 -4.51
CA ILE A 158 7.52 -5.88 -3.37
C ILE A 158 7.05 -4.46 -3.05
N ARG A 159 6.88 -3.61 -4.06
CA ARG A 159 6.37 -2.23 -3.86
C ARG A 159 4.94 -2.21 -3.30
N VAL A 160 4.06 -3.08 -3.78
CA VAL A 160 2.69 -3.21 -3.27
C VAL A 160 2.69 -3.65 -1.81
N ILE A 161 3.45 -4.69 -1.45
CA ILE A 161 3.58 -5.18 -0.07
C ILE A 161 4.06 -4.05 0.86
N LEU A 162 5.08 -3.31 0.45
CA LEU A 162 5.63 -2.20 1.22
C LEU A 162 4.62 -1.04 1.41
N GLN A 163 3.82 -0.75 0.40
CA GLN A 163 2.71 0.20 0.49
C GLN A 163 1.63 -0.30 1.45
N ASP A 164 1.21 -1.56 1.34
CA ASP A 164 0.18 -2.16 2.18
C ASP A 164 0.58 -2.18 3.66
N ILE A 165 1.86 -2.41 3.98
CA ILE A 165 2.39 -2.31 5.35
C ILE A 165 2.24 -0.87 5.88
N THR A 166 2.57 0.13 5.06
CA THR A 166 2.44 1.54 5.43
C THR A 166 0.98 1.90 5.68
N GLU A 167 0.08 1.46 4.81
CA GLU A 167 -1.36 1.68 4.97
C GLU A 167 -1.94 0.95 6.17
N LEU A 168 -1.43 -0.25 6.49
CA LEU A 168 -1.81 -1.03 7.66
C LEU A 168 -1.44 -0.28 8.95
N GLU A 169 -0.23 0.28 9.02
CA GLU A 169 0.21 1.08 10.17
C GLU A 169 -0.74 2.27 10.40
N GLN A 170 -1.10 3.00 9.34
CA GLN A 170 -2.03 4.12 9.43
C GLN A 170 -3.44 3.69 9.85
N ALA A 171 -3.95 2.58 9.32
CA ALA A 171 -5.28 2.07 9.68
C ALA A 171 -5.36 1.62 11.14
N ASN A 172 -4.26 1.09 11.68
CA ASN A 172 -4.17 0.63 13.06
C ASN A 172 -4.11 1.78 14.09
N LEU A 173 -3.77 3.01 13.68
CA LEU A 173 -3.70 4.16 14.59
C LEU A 173 -5.01 4.37 15.34
N GLN A 174 -5.01 4.12 16.64
CA GLN A 174 -6.15 4.31 17.52
C GLN A 174 -5.83 5.36 18.57
N LYS A 175 -6.79 6.23 18.85
CA LYS A 175 -6.68 7.21 19.94
C LYS A 175 -6.92 6.49 21.26
N ASP A 176 -6.13 6.82 22.27
CA ASP A 176 -6.26 6.23 23.59
C ASP A 176 -7.67 6.47 24.17
N GLY A 177 -8.24 5.43 24.77
CA GLY A 177 -9.58 5.47 25.36
C GLY A 177 -10.75 5.50 24.36
N ILE A 178 -10.51 5.56 23.04
CA ILE A 178 -11.57 5.51 22.03
C ILE A 178 -11.62 4.12 21.40
N PRO A 179 -12.73 3.36 21.56
CA PRO A 179 -12.85 2.05 20.94
C PRO A 179 -12.94 2.15 19.42
N ARG A 180 -12.39 1.15 18.74
CA ARG A 180 -12.45 0.98 17.29
C ARG A 180 -13.89 0.70 16.89
N SER A 181 -14.41 1.44 15.91
CA SER A 181 -15.75 1.20 15.36
C SER A 181 -15.75 -0.02 14.44
N PRO A 182 -16.93 -0.63 14.18
CA PRO A 182 -17.05 -1.78 13.28
C PRO A 182 -16.45 -1.52 11.90
N ARG A 183 -16.71 -0.33 11.32
CA ARG A 183 -16.17 0.04 10.00
C ARG A 183 -14.65 0.15 9.98
N ARG A 184 -14.04 0.62 11.09
CA ARG A 184 -12.58 0.70 11.22
C ARG A 184 -11.96 -0.68 11.40
N LEU A 185 -12.63 -1.56 12.14
CA LEU A 185 -12.22 -2.96 12.29
C LEU A 185 -12.26 -3.69 10.94
N GLU A 186 -13.36 -3.57 10.20
CA GLU A 186 -13.52 -4.14 8.86
C GLU A 186 -12.42 -3.65 7.90
N ASN A 187 -12.11 -2.34 7.91
CA ASN A 187 -11.03 -1.79 7.10
C ASN A 187 -9.66 -2.38 7.48
N LEU A 188 -9.37 -2.47 8.78
CA LEU A 188 -8.11 -3.04 9.27
C LEU A 188 -7.97 -4.52 8.89
N GLN A 189 -9.03 -5.32 9.07
CA GLN A 189 -9.08 -6.71 8.64
C GLN A 189 -8.90 -6.84 7.12
N GLY A 190 -9.60 -6.01 6.34
CA GLY A 190 -9.46 -5.99 4.88
C GLY A 190 -8.04 -5.67 4.42
N LYS A 191 -7.32 -4.78 5.10
CA LYS A 191 -5.89 -4.51 4.82
C LYS A 191 -5.00 -5.70 5.15
N LEU A 192 -5.23 -6.39 6.27
CA LEU A 192 -4.48 -7.60 6.61
C LEU A 192 -4.73 -8.74 5.62
N VAL A 193 -5.96 -8.90 5.13
CA VAL A 193 -6.30 -9.87 4.08
C VAL A 193 -5.56 -9.55 2.78
N LYS A 194 -5.58 -8.28 2.36
CA LYS A 194 -4.83 -7.83 1.18
C LYS A 194 -3.32 -8.08 1.31
N LEU A 195 -2.76 -7.75 2.48
CA LEU A 195 -1.34 -7.96 2.74
C LEU A 195 -0.96 -9.46 2.75
N ASP A 196 -1.79 -10.33 3.32
CA ASP A 196 -1.57 -11.79 3.28
C ASP A 196 -1.60 -12.31 1.83
N LEU A 197 -2.55 -11.85 1.02
CA LEU A 197 -2.63 -12.19 -0.40
C LEU A 197 -1.40 -11.68 -1.17
N ALA A 198 -0.93 -10.46 -0.91
CA ALA A 198 0.25 -9.92 -1.57
C ALA A 198 1.52 -10.74 -1.24
N PHE A 199 1.67 -11.17 0.02
CA PHE A 199 2.74 -12.10 0.39
C PHE A 199 2.58 -13.48 -0.24
N GLU A 200 1.35 -13.99 -0.34
CA GLU A 200 1.05 -15.25 -1.02
C GLU A 200 1.41 -15.21 -2.50
N ASP A 201 0.98 -14.17 -3.21
CA ASP A 201 1.25 -13.95 -4.63
C ASP A 201 2.76 -13.86 -4.87
N TYR A 202 3.50 -13.15 -4.03
CA TYR A 202 4.95 -13.06 -4.13
C TYR A 202 5.64 -14.40 -3.86
N LEU A 203 5.21 -15.14 -2.82
CA LEU A 203 5.76 -16.46 -2.51
C LEU A 203 5.44 -17.51 -3.58
N ALA A 204 4.40 -17.31 -4.39
CA ALA A 204 4.07 -18.22 -5.49
C ALA A 204 5.18 -18.29 -6.56
N PHE A 205 6.02 -17.26 -6.69
CA PHE A 205 7.17 -17.25 -7.60
C PHE A 205 8.35 -18.08 -7.11
N ALA A 206 8.38 -18.47 -5.82
CA ALA A 206 9.49 -19.20 -5.21
C ALA A 206 9.12 -20.64 -4.82
N LYS A 207 8.04 -21.18 -5.40
CA LYS A 207 7.49 -22.52 -5.12
C LYS A 207 7.68 -23.48 -6.27
#